data_AF-A0A836H3P6-F1
#
_entry.id   AF-A0A836H3P6-F1
#
_cell.length_a   1.000
_cell.length_b   1.000
_cell.length_c   1.000
_cell.angle_alpha   90.00
_cell.angle_beta   90.00
_cell.angle_gamma   90.00
#
_symmetry.space_group_name_H-M   'P 1'
#
loop_
_entity.id
_entity.type
_entity.pdbx_description
1 polymer ?
#
loop_
_entity_poly.entity_id
_entity_poly.type
_entity_poly.pdbx_seq_one_letter_code
_entity_poly.pdbx_strand_id
1 'polypeptide(L)'
;MSLFRTLLITIIIIVVLLNYRPDEHSVEPLHDLLEDYQEEALRSRYGDARSFNHSETRRIYNLLLSEAQKAVLKSNEGTDRKAYTCSKMRFQARRYARSRDGTYQGPLTEMALQLRDGYVHGLKYLPKALRKDLSDSLAIQKPTLLHTAMVVRQTYYCLAPTLSRGECPSYAFLRVVRGKGDTDILDSCMRSNKGFNDM
;
A
#
# COMPACT_ATOMS: atom_id res chain seq x y z
N MET A 1 13.15 1.49 -36.34
CA MET A 1 12.66 2.81 -35.86
C MET A 1 11.33 2.76 -35.10
N SER A 2 10.41 1.80 -35.34
CA SER A 2 9.12 1.78 -34.62
C SER A 2 9.25 1.40 -33.13
N LEU A 3 10.07 0.40 -32.78
CA LEU A 3 10.25 -0.07 -31.39
C LEU A 3 10.82 1.00 -30.45
N PHE A 4 11.80 1.78 -30.91
CA PHE A 4 12.37 2.85 -30.11
C PHE A 4 11.36 3.97 -29.85
N ARG A 5 10.58 4.34 -30.88
CA ARG A 5 9.51 5.33 -30.75
C ARG A 5 8.39 4.86 -29.83
N THR A 6 7.95 3.61 -29.94
CA THR A 6 6.92 3.06 -29.05
C THR A 6 7.40 2.97 -27.62
N LEU A 7 8.66 2.56 -27.38
CA LEU A 7 9.26 2.54 -26.05
C LEU A 7 9.32 3.95 -25.44
N LEU A 8 9.80 4.93 -26.19
CA LEU A 8 9.88 6.33 -25.76
C LEU A 8 8.50 6.88 -25.38
N ILE A 9 7.49 6.68 -26.25
CA ILE A 9 6.12 7.12 -26.01
C ILE A 9 5.55 6.44 -24.75
N THR A 10 5.81 5.14 -24.58
CA THR A 10 5.34 4.39 -23.41
C THR A 10 5.97 4.94 -22.12
N ILE A 11 7.27 5.23 -22.14
CA ILE A 11 7.97 5.82 -20.99
C ILE A 11 7.38 7.20 -20.67
N ILE A 12 7.15 8.05 -21.66
CA ILE A 12 6.55 9.37 -21.47
C ILE A 12 5.16 9.24 -20.84
N ILE A 13 4.31 8.33 -21.35
CA ILE A 13 2.97 8.08 -20.79
C ILE A 13 3.09 7.63 -19.33
N ILE A 14 3.98 6.69 -19.01
CA ILE A 14 4.19 6.22 -17.64
C ILE A 14 4.62 7.38 -16.74
N VAL A 15 5.56 8.20 -17.17
CA VAL A 15 6.04 9.35 -16.39
C VAL A 15 4.91 10.35 -16.14
N VAL A 16 4.10 10.65 -17.16
CA VAL A 16 2.93 11.53 -17.01
C VAL A 16 1.94 10.94 -15.99
N LEU A 17 1.63 9.65 -16.10
CA LEU A 17 0.71 8.97 -15.18
C LEU A 17 1.23 8.92 -13.73
N LEU A 18 2.54 8.77 -13.55
CA LEU A 18 3.17 8.78 -12.21
C LEU A 18 3.14 10.17 -11.57
N ASN A 19 3.24 11.23 -12.38
CA ASN A 19 3.19 12.62 -11.91
C ASN A 19 1.77 13.18 -11.83
N TYR A 20 0.79 12.50 -12.41
CA TYR A 20 -0.62 12.83 -12.25
C TYR A 20 -1.01 12.59 -10.79
N ARG A 21 -1.12 13.69 -10.02
CA ARG A 21 -1.63 13.68 -8.66
C ARG A 21 -3.11 14.05 -8.72
N PRO A 22 -4.01 13.07 -8.72
CA PRO A 22 -5.39 13.39 -8.38
C PRO A 22 -5.42 13.95 -6.95
N ASP A 23 -6.37 14.85 -6.68
CA ASP A 23 -6.60 15.37 -5.33
C ASP A 23 -6.89 14.20 -4.39
N GLU A 24 -5.83 13.68 -3.76
CA GLU A 24 -5.92 12.68 -2.72
C GLU A 24 -6.61 13.37 -1.55
N HIS A 25 -7.76 12.83 -1.12
CA HIS A 25 -8.57 13.39 -0.05
C HIS A 25 -7.70 13.85 1.14
N SER A 26 -7.98 15.06 1.60
CA SER A 26 -7.26 15.81 2.65
C SER A 26 -7.39 15.24 4.06
N VAL A 27 -7.65 13.93 4.18
CA VAL A 27 -7.76 13.27 5.48
C VAL A 27 -6.37 13.21 6.08
N GLU A 28 -6.12 13.99 7.12
CA GLU A 28 -4.86 13.94 7.85
C GLU A 28 -4.85 12.73 8.80
N PRO A 29 -3.74 11.98 8.90
CA PRO A 29 -3.69 10.86 9.81
C PRO A 29 -3.59 11.34 11.27
N LEU A 30 -3.74 10.41 12.22
CA LEU A 30 -3.44 10.66 13.62
C LEU A 30 -1.93 10.58 13.84
N HIS A 31 -1.26 11.72 13.80
CA HIS A 31 0.19 11.83 13.83
C HIS A 31 0.80 11.18 15.07
N ASP A 32 0.28 11.49 16.26
CA ASP A 32 0.75 10.92 17.53
C ASP A 32 0.75 9.39 17.51
N LEU A 33 -0.30 8.78 16.95
CA LEU A 33 -0.36 7.33 16.87
C LEU A 33 0.60 6.76 15.80
N LEU A 34 0.96 7.52 14.78
CA LEU A 34 1.89 7.07 13.75
C LEU A 34 3.35 7.16 14.18
N GLU A 35 3.69 8.04 15.12
CA GLU A 35 5.05 8.15 15.67
C GLU A 35 5.52 6.81 16.25
N ASP A 36 4.65 6.13 16.99
CA ASP A 36 4.91 4.79 17.55
C ASP A 36 5.13 3.69 16.49
N TYR A 37 4.73 3.96 15.25
CA TYR A 37 4.84 3.04 14.10
C TYR A 37 5.90 3.50 13.08
N GLN A 38 6.66 4.56 13.38
CA GLN A 38 7.83 4.91 12.56
C GLN A 38 8.88 3.80 12.64
N GLU A 39 9.70 3.69 11.60
CA GLU A 39 10.65 2.59 11.46
C GLU A 39 11.65 2.57 12.63
N GLU A 40 12.11 3.75 13.06
CA GLU A 40 13.00 3.94 14.20
C GLU A 40 12.34 3.51 15.53
N ALA A 41 11.09 3.89 15.76
CA ALA A 41 10.34 3.51 16.96
C ALA A 41 10.13 1.99 17.03
N LEU A 42 9.79 1.37 15.90
CA LEU A 42 9.61 -0.08 15.80
C LEU A 42 10.94 -0.83 16.01
N ARG A 43 12.05 -0.33 15.45
CA ARG A 43 13.40 -0.86 15.68
C ARG A 43 13.82 -0.74 17.14
N SER A 44 13.52 0.38 17.79
CA SER A 44 13.81 0.56 19.22
C SER A 44 13.03 -0.42 20.10
N ARG A 45 11.79 -0.74 19.74
CA ARG A 45 10.91 -1.62 20.52
C ARG A 45 11.17 -3.10 20.31
N TYR A 46 11.42 -3.51 19.07
CA TYR A 46 11.46 -4.91 18.67
C TYR A 46 12.80 -5.36 18.07
N GLY A 47 13.79 -4.46 18.01
CA GLY A 47 15.16 -4.75 17.56
C GLY A 47 15.45 -4.34 16.11
N ASP A 48 16.73 -4.05 15.84
CA ASP A 48 17.18 -3.68 14.49
C ASP A 48 17.74 -4.87 13.67
N ALA A 49 17.95 -6.02 14.30
CA ALA A 49 18.57 -7.17 13.65
C ALA A 49 17.60 -7.91 12.71
N ARG A 50 18.08 -8.31 11.52
CA ARG A 50 17.37 -9.22 10.61
C ARG A 50 17.59 -10.67 11.04
N SER A 51 17.09 -11.01 12.22
CA SER A 51 17.35 -12.30 12.87
C SER A 51 16.11 -13.17 13.06
N PHE A 52 14.91 -12.65 12.81
CA PHE A 52 13.68 -13.42 13.03
C PHE A 52 13.49 -14.44 11.92
N ASN A 53 13.08 -15.64 12.30
CA ASN A 53 12.56 -16.58 11.32
C ASN A 53 11.17 -16.14 10.83
N HIS A 54 10.62 -16.86 9.84
CA HIS A 54 9.34 -16.50 9.25
C HIS A 54 8.17 -16.51 10.25
N SER A 55 8.12 -17.48 11.18
CA SER A 55 7.03 -17.56 12.17
C SER A 55 7.13 -16.46 13.22
N GLU A 56 8.33 -16.13 13.69
CA GLU A 56 8.60 -15.02 14.59
C GLU A 56 8.24 -13.67 13.95
N THR A 57 8.65 -13.47 12.70
CA THR A 57 8.29 -12.30 11.90
C THR A 57 6.77 -12.17 11.81
N ARG A 58 6.08 -13.28 11.59
CA ARG A 58 4.62 -13.32 11.48
C ARG A 58 3.96 -12.96 12.80
N ARG A 59 4.47 -13.49 13.92
CA ARG A 59 3.99 -13.19 15.27
C ARG A 59 4.12 -11.72 15.60
N ILE A 60 5.28 -11.11 15.31
CA ILE A 60 5.50 -9.67 15.52
C ILE A 60 4.56 -8.84 14.65
N TYR A 61 4.39 -9.20 13.37
CA TYR A 61 3.44 -8.52 12.49
C TYR A 61 2.01 -8.57 13.05
N ASN A 62 1.55 -9.74 13.52
CA ASN A 62 0.22 -9.89 14.11
C ASN A 62 0.07 -9.10 15.42
N LEU A 63 1.10 -9.07 16.26
CA LEU A 63 1.14 -8.24 17.47
C LEU A 63 0.97 -6.75 17.13
N LEU A 64 1.76 -6.25 16.18
CA LEU A 64 1.67 -4.86 15.71
C LEU A 64 0.28 -4.49 15.18
N LEU A 65 -0.37 -5.41 14.45
CA LEU A 65 -1.74 -5.20 13.98
C LEU A 65 -2.76 -5.17 15.12
N SER A 66 -2.60 -6.02 16.13
CA SER A 66 -3.49 -6.03 17.30
C SER A 66 -3.33 -4.76 18.15
N GLU A 67 -2.10 -4.27 18.32
CA GLU A 67 -1.83 -2.99 18.98
C GLU A 67 -2.42 -1.82 18.19
N ALA A 68 -2.26 -1.82 16.86
CA ALA A 68 -2.78 -0.77 15.98
C ALA A 68 -4.30 -0.74 16.05
N GLN A 69 -4.93 -1.91 16.05
CA GLN A 69 -6.37 -2.06 16.25
C GLN A 69 -6.81 -1.43 17.58
N LYS A 70 -6.16 -1.78 18.69
CA LYS A 70 -6.52 -1.25 20.01
C LYS A 70 -6.37 0.27 20.06
N ALA A 71 -5.27 0.81 19.54
CA ALA A 71 -5.00 2.25 19.51
C ALA A 71 -6.03 3.00 18.67
N VAL A 72 -6.29 2.54 17.43
CA VAL A 72 -7.24 3.18 16.51
C VAL A 72 -8.68 3.09 17.03
N LEU A 73 -9.10 1.95 17.59
CA LEU A 73 -10.46 1.80 18.13
C LEU A 73 -10.69 2.63 19.40
N LYS A 74 -9.65 2.89 20.19
CA LYS A 74 -9.73 3.75 21.39
C LYS A 74 -9.81 5.25 21.05
N SER A 75 -9.38 5.66 19.86
CA SER A 75 -9.48 7.06 19.43
C SER A 75 -10.94 7.49 19.23
N ASN A 76 -11.28 8.75 19.52
CA ASN A 76 -12.63 9.31 19.33
C ASN A 76 -12.82 9.93 17.93
N GLU A 77 -12.01 9.49 16.97
CA GLU A 77 -11.91 10.11 15.64
C GLU A 77 -12.91 9.51 14.64
N GLY A 78 -13.11 10.24 13.54
CA GLY A 78 -13.95 9.81 12.42
C GLY A 78 -13.47 8.51 11.77
N THR A 79 -14.40 7.74 11.20
CA THR A 79 -14.10 6.43 10.59
C THR A 79 -13.12 6.53 9.44
N ASP A 80 -13.19 7.60 8.66
CA ASP A 80 -12.26 7.92 7.56
C ASP A 80 -10.83 8.14 8.08
N ARG A 81 -10.67 8.94 9.13
CA ARG A 81 -9.37 9.22 9.75
C ARG A 81 -8.77 7.98 10.41
N LYS A 82 -9.61 7.19 11.08
CA LYS A 82 -9.24 5.88 11.64
C LYS A 82 -8.79 4.91 10.56
N ALA A 83 -9.56 4.78 9.47
CA ALA A 83 -9.25 3.91 8.36
C ALA A 83 -7.93 4.31 7.68
N TYR A 84 -7.72 5.61 7.46
CA TYR A 84 -6.49 6.13 6.88
C TYR A 84 -5.27 5.85 7.77
N THR A 85 -5.36 6.22 9.05
CA THR A 85 -4.31 5.99 10.04
C THR A 85 -3.97 4.50 10.15
N CYS A 86 -4.98 3.64 10.24
CA CYS A 86 -4.78 2.20 10.30
C CYS A 86 -4.07 1.68 9.05
N SER A 87 -4.48 2.12 7.85
CA SER A 87 -3.82 1.75 6.60
C SER A 87 -2.33 2.08 6.62
N LYS A 88 -1.95 3.25 7.14
CA LYS A 88 -0.54 3.65 7.31
C LYS A 88 0.20 2.78 8.31
N MET A 89 -0.36 2.57 9.50
CA MET A 89 0.25 1.70 10.52
C MET A 89 0.49 0.29 9.99
N ARG A 90 -0.47 -0.28 9.26
CA ARG A 90 -0.35 -1.60 8.65
C ARG A 90 0.75 -1.65 7.59
N PHE A 91 0.90 -0.59 6.80
CA PHE A 91 2.00 -0.48 5.86
C PHE A 91 3.36 -0.46 6.58
N GLN A 92 3.51 0.34 7.62
CA GLN A 92 4.74 0.39 8.41
C GLN A 92 5.04 -0.92 9.12
N ALA A 93 4.04 -1.53 9.77
CA ALA A 93 4.17 -2.84 10.41
C ALA A 93 4.62 -3.92 9.41
N ARG A 94 4.09 -3.90 8.18
CA ARG A 94 4.52 -4.83 7.12
C ARG A 94 5.95 -4.57 6.68
N ARG A 95 6.34 -3.31 6.47
CA ARG A 95 7.70 -2.94 6.08
C ARG A 95 8.71 -3.36 7.14
N TYR A 96 8.41 -3.04 8.40
CA TYR A 96 9.22 -3.44 9.54
C TYR A 96 9.34 -4.97 9.62
N ALA A 97 8.23 -5.71 9.64
CA ALA A 97 8.28 -7.17 9.70
C ALA A 97 9.16 -7.78 8.58
N ARG A 98 9.02 -7.29 7.34
CA ARG A 98 9.84 -7.76 6.21
C ARG A 98 11.32 -7.45 6.36
N SER A 99 11.69 -6.30 6.92
CA SER A 99 13.10 -5.95 7.13
C SER A 99 13.75 -6.78 8.24
N ARG A 100 12.96 -7.51 9.04
CA ARG A 100 13.44 -8.40 10.11
C ARG A 100 13.46 -9.89 9.74
N ASP A 101 12.76 -10.30 8.68
CA ASP A 101 12.70 -11.70 8.23
C ASP A 101 14.07 -12.16 7.69
N GLY A 102 14.77 -12.96 8.49
CA GLY A 102 16.04 -13.61 8.14
C GLY A 102 15.88 -14.93 7.38
N THR A 103 14.68 -15.53 7.35
CA THR A 103 14.40 -16.74 6.57
C THR A 103 14.39 -16.45 5.07
N TYR A 104 13.75 -15.34 4.69
CA TYR A 104 13.59 -14.93 3.30
C TYR A 104 14.44 -13.70 3.01
N GLN A 105 15.76 -13.91 2.92
CA GLN A 105 16.74 -12.86 2.66
C GLN A 105 17.33 -12.91 1.25
N GLY A 106 17.75 -11.74 0.76
CA GLY A 106 18.43 -11.57 -0.52
C GLY A 106 17.62 -10.88 -1.60
N PRO A 107 18.30 -10.35 -2.64
CA PRO A 107 17.69 -9.48 -3.64
C PRO A 107 16.61 -10.17 -4.47
N LEU A 108 16.77 -11.47 -4.78
CA LEU A 108 15.78 -12.22 -5.56
C LEU A 108 14.45 -12.39 -4.83
N THR A 109 14.49 -12.71 -3.54
CA THR A 109 13.28 -12.86 -2.74
C THR A 109 12.58 -11.52 -2.55
N GLU A 110 13.35 -10.45 -2.33
CA GLU A 110 12.79 -9.09 -2.27
C GLU A 110 12.14 -8.66 -3.59
N MET A 111 12.79 -8.91 -4.73
CA MET A 111 12.22 -8.68 -6.06
C MET A 111 10.94 -9.49 -6.28
N ALA A 112 10.92 -10.78 -5.92
CA ALA A 112 9.74 -11.62 -6.06
C ALA A 112 8.57 -11.12 -5.21
N LEU A 113 8.83 -10.68 -3.98
CA LEU A 113 7.83 -10.10 -3.09
C LEU A 113 7.31 -8.76 -3.62
N GLN A 114 8.19 -7.89 -4.13
CA GLN A 114 7.82 -6.61 -4.76
C GLN A 114 6.98 -6.82 -6.01
N LEU A 115 7.37 -7.76 -6.89
CA LEU A 115 6.60 -8.14 -8.08
C LEU A 115 5.22 -8.67 -7.72
N ARG A 116 5.14 -9.57 -6.73
CA ARG A 116 3.86 -10.09 -6.22
C ARG A 116 2.98 -8.94 -5.72
N ASP A 117 3.54 -8.06 -4.89
CA ASP A 117 2.78 -6.95 -4.32
C ASP A 117 2.35 -5.95 -5.41
N GLY A 118 3.22 -5.62 -6.37
CA GLY A 118 2.90 -4.77 -7.52
C GLY A 118 1.81 -5.35 -8.41
N TYR A 119 1.80 -6.67 -8.59
CA TYR A 119 0.72 -7.35 -9.28
C TYR A 119 -0.59 -7.33 -8.46
N VAL A 120 -0.56 -7.80 -7.22
CA VAL A 120 -1.74 -7.99 -6.36
C VAL A 120 -2.38 -6.66 -5.97
N HIS A 121 -1.59 -5.63 -5.73
CA HIS A 121 -2.05 -4.32 -5.29
C HIS A 121 -2.01 -3.26 -6.38
N GLY A 122 -1.69 -3.60 -7.63
CA GLY A 122 -1.62 -2.66 -8.73
C GLY A 122 -2.11 -3.28 -10.03
N LEU A 123 -1.19 -3.92 -10.77
CA LEU A 123 -1.38 -4.33 -12.16
C LEU A 123 -2.65 -5.16 -12.40
N LYS A 124 -3.03 -6.03 -11.47
CA LYS A 124 -4.27 -6.83 -11.54
C LYS A 124 -5.53 -5.97 -11.75
N TYR A 125 -5.53 -4.72 -11.31
CA TYR A 125 -6.66 -3.80 -11.41
C TYR A 125 -6.63 -2.92 -12.67
N LEU A 126 -5.56 -2.98 -13.48
CA LEU A 126 -5.41 -2.14 -14.68
C LEU A 126 -6.56 -2.33 -15.68
N PRO A 127 -7.02 -3.55 -16.02
CA PRO A 127 -8.14 -3.70 -16.95
C PRO A 127 -9.45 -3.09 -16.42
N LYS A 128 -9.69 -3.18 -15.10
CA LYS A 128 -10.87 -2.58 -14.47
C LYS A 128 -10.79 -1.05 -14.48
N ALA A 129 -9.61 -0.50 -14.19
CA ALA A 129 -9.37 0.94 -14.20
C ALA A 129 -9.54 1.54 -15.61
N LEU A 130 -8.98 0.90 -16.64
CA LEU A 130 -9.15 1.33 -18.04
C LEU A 130 -10.62 1.37 -18.46
N ARG A 131 -11.40 0.33 -18.12
CA ARG A 131 -12.84 0.29 -18.40
C ARG A 131 -13.59 1.41 -17.68
N LYS A 132 -13.22 1.70 -16.44
CA LYS A 132 -13.84 2.75 -15.65
C LYS A 132 -13.51 4.13 -16.21
N ASP A 133 -12.25 4.40 -16.52
CA ASP A 133 -11.83 5.66 -17.13
C ASP A 133 -12.50 5.87 -18.51
N LEU A 134 -12.68 4.82 -19.32
CA LEU A 134 -13.44 4.90 -20.57
C LEU A 134 -14.91 5.27 -20.30
N SER A 135 -15.57 4.58 -19.36
CA SER A 135 -16.95 4.86 -18.98
C SER A 135 -17.12 6.28 -18.44
N ASP A 136 -16.22 6.72 -17.55
CA ASP A 136 -16.24 8.05 -16.96
C ASP A 136 -16.00 9.11 -18.05
N SER A 137 -15.04 8.86 -18.97
CA SER A 137 -14.75 9.77 -20.08
C SER A 137 -15.95 10.00 -21.00
N LEU A 138 -16.71 8.94 -21.26
CA LEU A 138 -17.95 9.01 -22.05
C LEU A 138 -19.04 9.77 -21.30
N ALA A 139 -19.18 9.52 -20.00
CA ALA A 139 -20.20 10.17 -19.16
C ALA A 139 -19.95 11.69 -19.01
N ILE A 140 -18.69 12.11 -18.83
CA ILE A 140 -18.33 13.53 -18.66
C ILE A 140 -17.96 14.24 -19.97
N GLN A 141 -17.99 13.52 -21.10
CA GLN A 141 -17.55 13.97 -22.43
C GLN A 141 -16.14 14.58 -22.44
N LYS A 142 -15.26 14.11 -21.56
CA LYS A 142 -13.86 14.57 -21.44
C LYS A 142 -12.97 13.38 -21.13
N PRO A 143 -11.80 13.26 -21.76
CA PRO A 143 -10.88 12.16 -21.46
C PRO A 143 -10.41 12.23 -20.01
N THR A 144 -10.55 11.13 -19.28
CA THR A 144 -9.99 10.93 -17.94
C THR A 144 -9.14 9.66 -17.90
N LEU A 145 -8.04 9.72 -17.15
CA LEU A 145 -7.15 8.58 -16.88
C LEU A 145 -6.91 8.42 -15.37
N LEU A 146 -7.86 8.90 -14.57
CA LEU A 146 -7.76 8.95 -13.11
C LEU A 146 -7.45 7.60 -12.49
N HIS A 147 -8.26 6.58 -12.79
CA HIS A 147 -8.11 5.25 -12.20
C HIS A 147 -6.86 4.55 -12.72
N THR A 148 -6.56 4.72 -14.00
CA THR A 148 -5.38 4.15 -14.65
C THR A 148 -4.10 4.75 -14.06
N ALA A 149 -4.04 6.08 -13.89
CA ALA A 149 -2.92 6.76 -13.23
C ALA A 149 -2.74 6.26 -11.79
N MET A 150 -3.82 6.14 -11.02
CA MET A 150 -3.77 5.58 -9.67
C MET A 150 -3.24 4.14 -9.64
N VAL A 151 -3.65 3.27 -10.57
CA VAL A 151 -3.13 1.90 -10.68
C VAL A 151 -1.64 1.88 -11.01
N VAL A 152 -1.19 2.70 -11.97
CA VAL A 152 0.22 2.77 -12.37
C VAL A 152 1.07 3.28 -11.20
N ARG A 153 0.63 4.36 -10.54
CA ARG A 153 1.27 4.90 -9.33
C ARG A 153 1.34 3.88 -8.21
N GLN A 154 0.24 3.17 -7.94
CA GLN A 154 0.22 2.13 -6.91
C GLN A 154 1.16 0.96 -7.26
N THR A 155 1.23 0.58 -8.53
CA THR A 155 2.15 -0.45 -9.01
C THR A 155 3.59 -0.04 -8.76
N TYR A 156 3.95 1.21 -9.07
CA TYR A 156 5.27 1.76 -8.78
C TYR A 156 5.57 1.78 -7.27
N TYR A 157 4.60 2.17 -6.44
CA TYR A 157 4.75 2.17 -4.97
C TYR A 157 5.06 0.79 -4.40
N CYS A 158 4.49 -0.25 -4.99
CA CYS A 158 4.72 -1.62 -4.57
C CYS A 158 6.00 -2.24 -5.13
N LEU A 159 6.39 -1.88 -6.36
CA LEU A 159 7.59 -2.39 -7.02
C LEU A 159 8.88 -1.75 -6.49
N ALA A 160 8.84 -0.46 -6.14
CA ALA A 160 10.01 0.28 -5.72
C ALA A 160 9.72 1.03 -4.39
N PRO A 161 9.45 0.32 -3.28
CA PRO A 161 9.07 0.94 -2.01
C PRO A 161 10.17 1.81 -1.37
N THR A 162 11.44 1.62 -1.75
CA THR A 162 12.57 2.43 -1.29
C THR A 162 12.74 3.72 -2.09
N LEU A 163 12.37 3.70 -3.37
CA LEU A 163 12.42 4.88 -4.26
C LEU A 163 11.13 5.69 -4.21
N SER A 164 10.01 5.00 -4.02
CA SER A 164 8.71 5.62 -3.86
C SER A 164 8.51 6.05 -2.41
N ARG A 165 8.05 7.28 -2.21
CA ARG A 165 7.57 7.75 -0.89
C ARG A 165 6.14 7.29 -0.60
N GLY A 166 5.68 6.26 -1.31
CA GLY A 166 4.28 5.83 -1.35
C GLY A 166 4.00 4.58 -0.53
N GLU A 167 2.72 4.39 -0.21
CA GLU A 167 2.23 3.24 0.55
C GLU A 167 1.79 2.11 -0.39
N CYS A 168 2.03 0.85 0.01
CA CYS A 168 1.59 -0.33 -0.74
C CYS A 168 0.76 -1.31 0.12
N PRO A 169 -0.57 -1.41 -0.10
CA PRO A 169 -1.42 -0.51 -0.89
C PRO A 169 -1.65 0.84 -0.17
N SER A 170 -1.87 1.91 -0.94
CA SER A 170 -2.28 3.21 -0.39
C SER A 170 -3.78 3.25 -0.09
N TYR A 171 -4.17 4.09 0.87
CA TYR A 171 -5.56 4.31 1.23
C TYR A 171 -6.42 4.81 0.05
N ALA A 172 -5.92 5.77 -0.72
CA ALA A 172 -6.60 6.29 -1.91
C ALA A 172 -6.87 5.18 -2.94
N PHE A 173 -5.89 4.29 -3.17
CA PHE A 173 -6.08 3.13 -4.04
C PHE A 173 -7.16 2.17 -3.53
N LEU A 174 -7.19 1.90 -2.22
CA LEU A 174 -8.22 1.05 -1.61
C LEU A 174 -9.63 1.64 -1.80
N ARG A 175 -9.79 2.96 -1.67
CA ARG A 175 -11.08 3.63 -1.87
C ARG A 175 -11.47 3.72 -3.33
N VAL A 176 -10.64 4.35 -4.15
CA VAL A 176 -11.03 4.79 -5.51
C VAL A 176 -11.00 3.63 -6.51
N VAL A 177 -9.95 2.80 -6.46
CA VAL A 177 -9.76 1.71 -7.42
C VAL A 177 -10.44 0.43 -6.94
N ARG A 178 -10.24 0.07 -5.67
CA ARG A 178 -10.85 -1.15 -5.11
C ARG A 178 -12.30 -0.94 -4.65
N GLY A 179 -12.77 0.29 -4.53
CA GLY A 179 -14.15 0.59 -4.13
C GLY A 179 -14.46 0.22 -2.68
N LYS A 180 -13.45 0.19 -1.79
CA LYS A 180 -13.66 -0.13 -0.38
C LYS A 180 -14.15 1.09 0.39
N GLY A 181 -15.15 0.91 1.23
CA GLY A 181 -15.54 1.93 2.21
C GLY A 181 -14.53 2.02 3.37
N ASP A 182 -14.60 3.11 4.14
CA ASP A 182 -13.68 3.33 5.27
C ASP A 182 -13.83 2.25 6.34
N THR A 183 -15.04 1.76 6.57
CA THR A 183 -15.33 0.61 7.43
C THR A 183 -14.67 -0.68 6.94
N ASP A 184 -14.72 -0.97 5.63
CA ASP A 184 -14.08 -2.15 5.03
C ASP A 184 -12.55 -2.06 5.09
N ILE A 185 -12.02 -0.85 4.95
CA ILE A 185 -10.59 -0.57 5.08
C ILE A 185 -10.17 -0.82 6.52
N LEU A 186 -10.88 -0.24 7.48
CA LEU A 186 -10.63 -0.41 8.91
C LEU A 186 -10.70 -1.89 9.32
N ASP A 187 -11.76 -2.63 8.93
CA ASP A 187 -11.87 -4.07 9.22
C ASP A 187 -10.71 -4.88 8.63
N SER A 188 -10.37 -4.59 7.36
CA SER A 188 -9.27 -5.30 6.70
C SER A 188 -7.89 -4.94 7.25
N CYS A 189 -7.75 -3.76 7.84
CA CYS A 189 -6.52 -3.31 8.47
C CYS A 189 -6.26 -4.08 9.77
N MET A 190 -7.31 -4.42 10.51
CA MET A 190 -7.24 -5.11 11.80
C MET A 190 -7.07 -6.64 11.66
N ARG A 191 -7.20 -7.19 10.45
CA ARG A 191 -7.17 -8.64 10.22
C ARG A 191 -5.91 -9.08 9.47
N SER A 192 -5.27 -10.11 10.00
CA SER A 192 -4.25 -10.87 9.30
C SER A 192 -4.91 -12.11 8.68
N ASN A 193 -4.27 -12.69 7.66
CA ASN A 193 -4.85 -13.81 6.91
C ASN A 193 -5.06 -15.03 7.82
N LYS A 194 -6.29 -15.57 7.86
CA LYS A 194 -6.73 -16.57 8.87
C LYS A 194 -5.84 -17.81 8.92
N GLY A 195 -5.34 -18.29 7.77
CA GLY A 195 -4.44 -19.45 7.70
C GLY A 195 -3.07 -19.28 8.36
N PHE A 196 -2.77 -18.09 8.92
CA PHE A 196 -1.52 -17.78 9.61
C PHE A 196 -1.76 -17.14 10.99
N ASN A 197 -2.98 -17.21 11.52
CA ASN A 197 -3.31 -16.66 12.84
C ASN A 197 -3.19 -17.72 13.96
N ASP A 198 -3.13 -19.00 13.59
CA ASP A 198 -3.07 -20.15 14.51
C ASP A 198 -1.71 -20.89 14.46
N MET A 199 -0.66 -20.23 13.94
CA MET A 199 0.74 -20.71 13.98
C MET A 199 1.55 -19.92 15.00
#